data_AF-A0A958HX06-F1
#
_entry.id   AF-A0A958HX06-F1
#
_cell.length_a   1.000
_cell.length_b   1.000
_cell.length_c   1.000
_cell.angle_alpha   90.00
_cell.angle_beta   90.00
_cell.angle_gamma   90.00
#
_symmetry.space_group_name_H-M   'P 1'
#
loop_
_entity.id
_entity.type
_entity.pdbx_description
1 polymer ?
#
loop_
_entity_poly.entity_id
_entity_poly.type
_entity_poly.pdbx_seq_one_letter_code
_entity_poly.pdbx_strand_id
1 'polypeptide(L)'
;MVVEGGDIRKLAPYFRLEYRLDHRKREEEWLEEIPVYLKQAVQRQLVSDVPIGVYLSGGMDSSSIVAMMREAGVEKINTFTLGFNEPTDENDDAQLVADYYQTEHHNLRMELNPMR
;
A
#
# COMPACT_ATOMS: atom_id res chain seq x y z
N MET A 1 13.23 24.13 7.39
CA MET A 1 14.09 25.32 7.22
C MET A 1 13.22 26.55 7.39
N VAL A 2 13.59 27.47 8.29
CA VAL A 2 12.90 28.76 8.43
C VAL A 2 13.83 29.83 7.84
N VAL A 3 13.36 30.52 6.80
CA VAL A 3 14.09 31.62 6.14
C VAL A 3 13.35 32.92 6.46
N GLU A 4 14.05 33.87 7.07
CA GLU A 4 13.55 35.22 7.32
C GLU A 4 14.56 36.20 6.73
N GLY A 5 14.12 37.10 5.85
CA GLY A 5 15.00 38.11 5.27
C GLY A 5 16.10 37.59 4.32
N GLY A 6 16.00 36.35 3.84
CA GLY A 6 16.99 35.73 2.96
C GLY A 6 18.06 34.90 3.69
N ASP A 7 18.11 34.98 5.02
CA ASP A 7 19.03 34.19 5.84
C ASP A 7 18.34 32.97 6.48
N ILE A 8 19.04 31.83 6.48
CA ILE A 8 18.59 30.63 7.16
C ILE A 8 18.83 30.80 8.66
N ARG A 9 17.76 31.08 9.42
CA ARG A 9 17.86 31.23 10.89
C ARG A 9 17.88 29.91 11.65
N LYS A 10 17.20 28.88 11.14
CA LYS A 10 17.08 27.60 11.84
C LYS A 10 16.88 26.43 10.87
N LEU A 11 17.78 25.45 11.00
CA LEU A 11 17.61 24.11 10.46
C LEU A 11 16.84 23.28 11.50
N ALA A 12 15.61 22.92 11.15
CA ALA A 12 14.79 21.98 11.89
C ALA A 12 14.04 21.09 10.89
N PRO A 13 13.75 19.82 11.25
CA PRO A 13 12.92 18.96 10.44
C PRO A 13 11.57 19.63 10.15
N TYR A 14 11.11 19.54 8.90
CA TYR A 14 9.78 20.01 8.53
C TYR A 14 8.67 19.19 9.21
N PHE A 15 8.92 17.89 9.39
CA PHE A 15 8.02 16.97 10.06
C PHE A 15 8.79 16.09 11.03
N ARG A 16 8.18 15.82 12.18
CA ARG A 16 8.63 14.81 13.14
C ARG A 16 7.38 14.09 13.62
N LEU A 17 7.35 12.78 13.41
CA LEU A 17 6.28 11.95 13.94
C LEU A 17 6.46 11.85 15.46
N GLU A 18 5.52 12.40 16.22
CA GLU A 18 5.43 12.22 17.67
C GLU A 18 4.45 11.08 17.97
N TYR A 19 4.95 9.95 18.45
CA TYR A 19 4.09 8.85 18.88
C TYR A 19 3.45 9.20 20.23
N ARG A 20 2.13 9.43 20.24
CA ARG A 20 1.35 9.51 21.47
C ARG A 20 0.47 8.27 21.55
N LEU A 21 0.98 7.24 22.21
CA LEU A 21 0.25 6.01 22.43
C LEU A 21 -0.85 6.26 23.47
N ASP A 22 -2.11 6.04 23.07
CA ASP A 22 -3.22 6.06 24.03
C ASP A 22 -3.37 4.68 24.67
N HIS A 23 -2.75 4.51 25.84
CA HIS A 23 -2.81 3.26 26.60
C HIS A 23 -4.18 2.98 27.24
N ARG A 24 -5.15 3.89 27.15
CA ARG A 24 -6.49 3.70 27.70
C ARG A 24 -7.42 2.97 26.74
N LYS A 25 -7.01 2.89 25.48
CA LYS A 25 -7.79 2.33 24.39
C LYS A 25 -7.73 0.81 24.41
N ARG A 26 -8.89 0.16 24.35
CA ARG A 26 -8.99 -1.30 24.29
C ARG A 26 -8.69 -1.81 22.89
N GLU A 27 -8.39 -3.10 22.79
CA GLU A 27 -8.10 -3.78 21.53
C GLU A 27 -9.25 -3.63 20.53
N GLU A 28 -10.50 -3.74 20.99
CA GLU A 28 -11.68 -3.65 20.11
C GLU A 28 -11.76 -2.28 19.43
N GLU A 29 -11.40 -1.21 20.14
CA GLU A 29 -11.40 0.14 19.59
C GLU A 29 -10.30 0.33 18.53
N TRP A 30 -9.18 -0.41 18.63
CA TRP A 30 -8.15 -0.41 17.59
C TRP A 30 -8.58 -1.21 16.36
N LEU A 31 -9.26 -2.35 16.57
CA LEU A 31 -9.81 -3.17 15.47
C LEU A 31 -10.87 -2.41 14.66
N GLU A 32 -11.61 -1.50 15.29
CA GLU A 32 -12.56 -0.61 14.60
C GLU A 32 -11.87 0.53 13.85
N GLU A 33 -10.82 1.14 14.41
CA GLU A 33 -10.21 2.34 13.84
C GLU A 33 -9.13 2.09 12.78
N ILE A 34 -8.36 1.01 12.89
CA ILE A 34 -7.29 0.71 11.93
C ILE A 34 -7.84 0.62 10.49
N PRO A 35 -8.92 -0.14 10.22
CA PRO A 35 -9.50 -0.19 8.88
C PRO A 35 -9.98 1.19 8.39
N VAL A 36 -10.52 2.02 9.28
CA VAL A 36 -10.98 3.37 8.95
C VAL A 36 -9.82 4.25 8.47
N TYR A 37 -8.71 4.29 9.21
CA TYR A 37 -7.56 5.09 8.82
C TYR A 37 -6.83 4.53 7.60
N LEU A 38 -6.75 3.20 7.47
CA LEU A 38 -6.15 2.56 6.30
C LEU A 38 -6.97 2.85 5.04
N LYS A 39 -8.30 2.75 5.10
CA LYS A 39 -9.21 3.12 4.01
C LYS A 39 -9.02 4.57 3.60
N GLN A 40 -8.94 5.49 4.57
CA GLN A 40 -8.69 6.90 4.30
C GLN A 40 -7.33 7.15 3.64
N ALA A 41 -6.29 6.46 4.10
CA ALA A 41 -4.95 6.57 3.51
C ALA A 41 -4.94 6.12 2.05
N VAL A 42 -5.59 4.98 1.75
CA VAL A 42 -5.74 4.46 0.39
C VAL A 42 -6.57 5.40 -0.47
N GLN A 43 -7.72 5.88 0.02
CA GLN A 43 -8.58 6.81 -0.71
C GLN A 43 -7.85 8.07 -1.17
N ARG A 44 -6.93 8.61 -0.36
CA ARG A 44 -6.12 9.78 -0.75
C ARG A 44 -5.22 9.53 -1.95
N GLN A 45 -4.84 8.28 -2.20
CA GLN A 45 -4.02 7.87 -3.35
C GLN A 45 -4.85 7.47 -4.58
N LEU A 46 -6.18 7.49 -4.48
CA LEU A 46 -7.07 7.11 -5.59
C LEU A 46 -7.36 8.24 -6.59
N VAL A 47 -6.86 9.45 -6.34
CA VAL A 47 -7.06 10.60 -7.24
C VAL A 47 -6.11 10.48 -8.44
N SER A 48 -6.66 10.05 -9.58
CA SER A 48 -5.90 9.85 -10.83
C SER A 48 -6.80 10.10 -12.05
N ASP A 49 -6.22 10.61 -13.13
CA ASP A 49 -6.84 10.77 -14.45
C ASP A 49 -6.71 9.51 -15.32
N VAL A 50 -5.89 8.56 -14.89
CA VAL A 50 -5.68 7.25 -15.53
C VAL A 50 -6.01 6.11 -14.56
N PRO A 51 -6.28 4.88 -15.07
CA PRO A 51 -6.50 3.72 -14.22
C PRO A 51 -5.34 3.47 -13.25
N ILE A 52 -5.68 3.17 -11.99
CA ILE A 52 -4.69 2.87 -10.95
C ILE A 52 -4.45 1.36 -10.90
N GLY A 53 -3.18 0.98 -10.80
CA GLY A 53 -2.73 -0.37 -10.51
C GLY A 53 -2.07 -0.46 -9.14
N VAL A 54 -2.06 -1.65 -8.56
CA VAL A 54 -1.40 -1.93 -7.29
C VAL A 54 -0.54 -3.20 -7.39
N TYR A 55 0.64 -3.15 -6.79
CA TYR A 55 1.49 -4.33 -6.65
C TYR A 55 0.90 -5.28 -5.60
N LEU A 56 0.89 -6.57 -5.90
CA LEU A 56 0.36 -7.63 -5.04
C LEU A 56 1.43 -8.71 -4.87
N SER A 57 1.67 -9.10 -3.62
CA SER A 57 2.82 -9.95 -3.25
C SER A 57 2.41 -11.11 -2.35
N GLY A 58 1.12 -11.50 -2.33
CA GLY A 58 0.61 -12.55 -1.42
C GLY A 58 0.56 -12.18 0.08
N GLY A 59 1.35 -11.21 0.54
CA GLY A 59 1.39 -10.76 1.92
C GLY A 59 0.17 -9.94 2.36
N MET A 60 0.00 -9.83 3.69
CA MET A 60 -1.14 -9.10 4.29
C MET A 60 -1.16 -7.62 3.92
N ASP A 61 0.00 -6.97 3.80
CA ASP A 61 0.08 -5.53 3.59
C ASP A 61 -0.48 -5.11 2.23
N SER A 62 0.01 -5.72 1.14
CA SER A 62 -0.46 -5.45 -0.23
C SER A 62 -1.91 -5.91 -0.40
N SER A 63 -2.29 -7.02 0.21
CA SER A 63 -3.67 -7.51 0.24
C SER A 63 -4.63 -6.54 0.93
N SER A 64 -4.17 -5.90 2.01
CA SER A 64 -4.97 -4.90 2.73
C SER A 64 -5.19 -3.64 1.90
N ILE A 65 -4.22 -3.24 1.05
CA ILE A 65 -4.42 -2.15 0.09
C ILE A 65 -5.50 -2.52 -0.92
N VAL A 66 -5.45 -3.70 -1.53
CA VAL A 66 -6.48 -4.18 -2.48
C VAL A 66 -7.86 -4.18 -1.83
N ALA A 67 -7.97 -4.70 -0.61
CA ALA A 67 -9.20 -4.72 0.17
C ALA A 67 -9.75 -3.29 0.36
N MET A 68 -8.89 -2.35 0.79
CA MET A 68 -9.28 -0.96 1.00
C MET A 68 -9.64 -0.23 -0.29
N MET A 69 -9.01 -0.55 -1.43
CA MET A 69 -9.41 -0.04 -2.75
C MET A 69 -10.82 -0.51 -3.10
N ARG A 70 -11.14 -1.79 -2.88
CA ARG A 70 -12.48 -2.34 -3.13
C ARG A 70 -13.52 -1.68 -2.24
N GLU A 71 -13.24 -1.58 -0.95
CA GLU A 71 -14.05 -0.89 0.05
C GLU A 71 -14.27 0.60 -0.27
N ALA A 72 -13.28 1.25 -0.91
CA ALA A 72 -13.39 2.63 -1.36
C ALA A 72 -14.24 2.80 -2.63
N GLY A 73 -14.76 1.71 -3.21
CA GLY A 73 -15.63 1.73 -4.39
C GLY A 73 -14.88 1.59 -5.71
N VAL A 74 -13.62 1.15 -5.71
CA VAL A 74 -12.90 0.88 -6.96
C VAL A 74 -13.42 -0.43 -7.57
N GLU A 75 -14.17 -0.31 -8.66
CA GLU A 75 -14.79 -1.46 -9.33
C GLU A 75 -13.79 -2.31 -10.13
N LYS A 76 -12.82 -1.66 -10.78
CA LYS A 76 -11.78 -2.30 -11.60
C LYS A 76 -10.41 -2.02 -11.01
N ILE A 77 -9.83 -3.04 -10.37
CA ILE A 77 -8.51 -2.95 -9.74
C ILE A 77 -7.56 -3.78 -10.60
N ASN A 78 -6.52 -3.15 -11.14
CA ASN A 78 -5.43 -3.87 -11.79
C ASN A 78 -4.39 -4.25 -10.72
N THR A 79 -4.09 -5.54 -10.59
CA THR A 79 -3.10 -6.04 -9.65
C THR A 79 -1.92 -6.65 -10.40
N PHE A 80 -0.71 -6.47 -9.90
CA PHE A 80 0.51 -6.93 -10.56
C PHE A 80 1.38 -7.69 -9.58
N THR A 81 1.77 -8.92 -9.95
CA THR A 81 2.78 -9.70 -9.22
C THR A 81 3.97 -9.95 -10.13
N LEU A 82 5.17 -9.90 -9.55
CA LEU A 82 6.42 -10.20 -10.23
C LEU A 82 7.06 -11.42 -9.57
N GLY A 83 7.36 -12.46 -10.35
CA GLY A 83 8.10 -13.65 -9.91
C GLY A 83 9.34 -13.92 -10.75
N PHE A 84 10.28 -14.69 -10.20
CA PHE A 84 11.58 -15.02 -10.81
C PHE A 84 11.76 -16.53 -11.10
N ASN A 85 10.66 -17.31 -11.07
CA ASN A 85 10.66 -18.77 -11.13
C ASN A 85 11.43 -19.41 -9.96
N GLU A 86 11.38 -18.79 -8.79
CA GLU A 86 11.98 -19.31 -7.57
C GLU A 86 10.90 -19.87 -6.63
N PRO A 87 11.23 -20.83 -5.75
CA PRO A 87 10.26 -21.36 -4.78
C PRO A 87 9.69 -20.33 -3.81
N THR A 88 10.34 -19.16 -3.69
CA THR A 88 9.92 -18.05 -2.85
C THR A 88 9.00 -17.06 -3.56
N ASP A 89 8.63 -17.31 -4.82
CA ASP A 89 7.68 -16.47 -5.54
C ASP A 89 6.30 -16.52 -4.89
N GLU A 90 5.70 -15.35 -4.67
CA GLU A 90 4.42 -15.19 -3.96
C GLU A 90 3.21 -15.25 -4.91
N ASN A 91 3.41 -15.84 -6.10
CA ASN A 91 2.46 -15.79 -7.21
C ASN A 91 1.14 -16.48 -6.89
N ASP A 92 1.20 -17.65 -6.25
CA ASP A 92 0.02 -18.43 -5.91
C ASP A 92 -0.80 -17.73 -4.81
N ASP A 93 -0.12 -17.20 -3.78
CA ASP A 93 -0.75 -16.44 -2.71
C ASP A 93 -1.39 -15.14 -3.23
N ALA A 94 -0.70 -14.42 -4.11
CA ALA A 94 -1.24 -13.24 -4.78
C ALA A 94 -2.46 -13.58 -5.64
N GLN A 95 -2.46 -14.72 -6.34
CA GLN A 95 -3.59 -15.17 -7.13
C GLN A 95 -4.84 -15.42 -6.26
N LEU A 96 -4.68 -16.00 -5.07
CA LEU A 96 -5.80 -16.21 -4.13
C LEU A 96 -6.48 -14.90 -3.74
N VAL A 97 -5.68 -13.86 -3.45
CA VAL A 97 -6.20 -12.54 -3.08
C VAL A 97 -6.86 -11.86 -4.28
N ALA A 98 -6.25 -11.96 -5.46
CA ALA A 98 -6.79 -11.44 -6.70
C ALA A 98 -8.15 -12.05 -7.04
N ASP A 99 -8.30 -13.36 -6.87
CA ASP A 99 -9.55 -14.09 -7.11
C ASP A 99 -10.63 -13.67 -6.12
N TYR A 100 -10.28 -13.56 -4.84
CA TYR A 100 -11.20 -13.13 -3.77
C TYR A 100 -11.78 -11.74 -4.03
N TYR A 101 -10.93 -10.78 -4.41
CA TYR A 101 -11.36 -9.40 -4.70
C TYR A 101 -11.74 -9.16 -6.17
N GLN A 102 -11.70 -10.21 -7.01
CA GLN A 102 -12.04 -10.18 -8.43
C GLN A 102 -11.29 -9.09 -9.21
N THR A 103 -9.98 -9.00 -8.98
CA THR A 103 -9.10 -8.01 -9.62
C THR A 103 -8.68 -8.45 -11.02
N GLU A 104 -8.34 -7.51 -11.90
CA GLU A 104 -7.65 -7.81 -13.15
C GLU A 104 -6.17 -8.09 -12.84
N HIS A 105 -5.83 -9.37 -12.64
CA HIS A 105 -4.52 -9.78 -12.16
C HIS A 105 -3.54 -10.05 -13.29
N HIS A 106 -2.37 -9.45 -13.19
CA HIS A 106 -1.27 -9.63 -14.11
C HIS A 106 -0.09 -10.27 -13.40
N ASN A 107 0.25 -11.48 -13.83
CA ASN A 107 1.41 -12.20 -13.33
C ASN A 107 2.57 -12.05 -14.31
N LEU A 108 3.62 -11.36 -13.89
CA LEU A 108 4.84 -11.18 -14.66
C LEU A 108 5.90 -12.16 -14.16
N ARG A 109 6.48 -12.93 -15.07
CA ARG A 109 7.60 -13.83 -14.77
C ARG A 109 8.84 -13.31 -15.47
N MET A 110 9.89 -13.07 -14.69
CA MET A 110 11.19 -12.66 -15.21
C MET A 110 12.16 -13.83 -15.16
N GLU A 111 12.86 -14.06 -16.26
CA GLU A 111 14.05 -14.89 -16.24
C GLU A 111 15.23 -14.02 -15.82
N LEU A 112 15.90 -14.41 -14.73
CA LEU A 112 17.18 -13.84 -14.34
C LEU A 112 18.23 -14.28 -15.36
N ASN A 113 18.36 -13.54 -16.45
CA ASN A 113 19.49 -13.68 -17.34
C ASN A 113 20.59 -12.74 -16.80
N PRO A 114 21.61 -13.24 -16.07
CA PRO A 114 22.70 -12.38 -15.64
C PRO A 114 23.28 -11.74 -16.90
N MET A 115 23.30 -10.41 -16.93
CA MET A 115 23.71 -9.63 -18.11
C MET A 115 24.97 -10.25 -18.73
N ARG A 116 24.85 -10.68 -20.00
CA ARG A 116 26.01 -11.05 -20.82
C ARG A 116 26.89 -9.84 -21.09
#